data_AF-A0A0C3A3J9-F1
#
_entry.id   AF-A0A0C3A3J9-F1
#
_cell.length_a   1.000
_cell.length_b   1.000
_cell.length_c   1.000
_cell.angle_alpha   90.00
_cell.angle_beta   90.00
_cell.angle_gamma   90.00
#
_symmetry.space_group_name_H-M   'P 1'
#
loop_
_entity.id
_entity.type
_entity.pdbx_description
1 polymer ?
#
loop_
_entity_poly.entity_id
_entity_poly.type
_entity_poly.pdbx_seq_one_letter_code
_entity_poly.pdbx_strand_id
1 'polypeptide(L)'
;MHHFLAEKNTIKKPNQAILRGLYSVHTPVQLVYETLEIERPEGYRLTRQVKDVMLKLFDFTKLWEKQSLGRMRVLRKTIIEKIPFHFEKYEDFWIVDVIMRRVYNRRNVLARAQMVYTQTKTKRSGGRSKTQSKPVSRELSPSPGRDRLLKFLSLAQPPATHLLFRLVSTGLRGDREFQQFIDMASRVREKFLYAALEKDARKCEIEALVRAAETIKSKGFNVV
;
A
#
# COMPACT_ATOMS: atom_id res chain seq x y z
N MET A 1 34.02 -39.32 21.63
CA MET A 1 32.67 -38.73 21.64
C MET A 1 32.69 -37.48 20.77
N HIS A 2 32.21 -37.60 19.54
CA HIS A 2 32.12 -36.51 18.59
C HIS A 2 30.96 -35.58 18.95
N HIS A 3 31.24 -34.44 19.59
CA HIS A 3 30.32 -33.31 19.56
C HIS A 3 30.65 -32.43 18.35
N PHE A 4 30.24 -32.89 17.17
CA PHE A 4 30.04 -31.98 16.04
C PHE A 4 28.83 -31.11 16.38
N LEU A 5 29.09 -29.89 16.87
CA LEU A 5 28.08 -28.85 16.92
C LEU A 5 27.69 -28.57 15.47
N ALA A 6 26.53 -29.06 15.05
CA ALA A 6 25.93 -28.68 13.79
C ALA A 6 25.90 -27.15 13.74
N GLU A 7 26.66 -26.56 12.80
CA GLU A 7 26.62 -25.13 12.53
C GLU A 7 25.15 -24.75 12.33
N LYS A 8 24.59 -23.96 13.27
CA LYS A 8 23.24 -23.43 13.12
C LYS A 8 23.24 -22.63 11.81
N ASN A 9 22.57 -23.16 10.79
CA ASN A 9 22.29 -22.50 9.51
C ASN A 9 21.57 -21.18 9.78
N THR A 10 22.35 -20.16 10.08
CA THR A 10 21.89 -18.83 10.43
C THR A 10 21.84 -18.04 9.13
N ILE A 11 20.65 -17.61 8.75
CA ILE A 11 20.40 -16.78 7.57
C ILE A 11 21.05 -15.41 7.80
N LYS A 12 22.12 -15.16 7.05
CA LYS A 12 22.91 -13.93 7.15
C LYS A 12 22.09 -12.71 6.76
N LYS A 13 22.39 -11.59 7.43
CA LYS A 13 21.76 -10.32 7.12
C LYS A 13 22.24 -9.85 5.74
N PRO A 14 21.33 -9.61 4.78
CA PRO A 14 21.73 -9.15 3.48
C PRO A 14 22.21 -7.69 3.54
N ASN A 15 22.94 -7.26 2.51
CA ASN A 15 23.44 -5.90 2.44
C ASN A 15 22.31 -4.84 2.44
N GLN A 16 22.68 -3.58 2.70
CA GLN A 16 21.73 -2.49 2.86
C GLN A 16 20.89 -2.19 1.60
N ALA A 17 21.40 -2.50 0.40
CA ALA A 17 20.65 -2.32 -0.84
C ALA A 17 19.50 -3.31 -0.94
N ILE A 18 19.77 -4.59 -0.64
CA ILE A 18 18.76 -5.66 -0.60
C ILE A 18 17.72 -5.35 0.48
N LEU A 19 18.15 -4.97 1.69
CA LEU A 19 17.24 -4.61 2.78
C LEU A 19 16.28 -3.48 2.38
N ARG A 20 16.78 -2.44 1.70
CA ARG A 20 15.94 -1.36 1.18
C ARG A 20 14.90 -1.86 0.18
N GLY A 21 15.28 -2.80 -0.68
CA GLY A 21 14.36 -3.51 -1.57
C GLY A 21 13.26 -4.25 -0.79
N LEU A 22 13.63 -5.01 0.24
CA LEU A 22 12.67 -5.79 1.05
C LEU A 22 11.68 -4.91 1.84
N TYR A 23 12.07 -3.69 2.23
CA TYR A 23 11.18 -2.74 2.89
C TYR A 23 10.14 -2.12 1.96
N SER A 24 10.41 -2.09 0.65
CA SER A 24 9.57 -1.42 -0.34
C SER A 24 8.22 -2.11 -0.50
N VAL A 25 7.16 -1.30 -0.55
CA VAL A 25 5.79 -1.76 -0.86
C VAL A 25 5.65 -2.23 -2.31
N HIS A 26 6.58 -1.82 -3.17
CA HIS A 26 6.60 -2.18 -4.59
C HIS A 26 7.20 -3.56 -4.84
N THR A 27 8.02 -4.06 -3.91
CA THR A 27 8.59 -5.40 -4.01
C THR A 27 7.47 -6.42 -3.82
N PRO A 28 7.29 -7.39 -4.74
CA PRO A 28 6.27 -8.43 -4.58
C PRO A 28 6.42 -9.15 -3.24
N VAL A 29 5.30 -9.44 -2.57
CA VAL A 29 5.33 -10.17 -1.30
C VAL A 29 5.98 -11.54 -1.44
N GLN A 30 5.84 -12.15 -2.60
CA GLN A 30 6.43 -13.43 -2.90
C GLN A 30 7.95 -13.39 -2.86
N LEU A 31 8.54 -12.44 -3.59
CA LEU A 31 9.98 -12.26 -3.63
C LEU A 31 10.56 -11.99 -2.23
N VAL A 32 9.81 -11.29 -1.38
CA VAL A 32 10.22 -11.08 0.01
C VAL A 32 10.23 -12.39 0.81
N TYR A 33 9.19 -13.22 0.71
CA TYR A 33 9.18 -14.49 1.44
C TYR A 33 10.22 -15.47 0.93
N GLU A 34 10.47 -15.51 -0.38
CA GLU A 34 11.57 -16.27 -0.98
C GLU A 34 12.92 -15.80 -0.43
N THR A 35 13.17 -14.49 -0.40
CA THR A 35 14.43 -13.92 0.15
C THR A 35 14.58 -14.17 1.65
N LEU A 36 13.46 -14.29 2.38
CA LEU A 36 13.47 -14.61 3.80
C LEU A 36 13.53 -16.11 4.07
N GLU A 37 13.48 -16.98 3.06
CA GLU A 37 13.37 -18.43 3.24
C GLU A 37 12.18 -18.79 4.17
N ILE A 38 11.02 -18.22 3.85
CA ILE A 38 9.75 -18.51 4.54
C ILE A 38 8.72 -18.97 3.52
N GLU A 39 7.98 -20.01 3.85
CA GLU A 39 6.84 -20.43 3.05
C GLU A 39 5.72 -19.37 3.06
N ARG A 40 4.98 -19.24 1.95
CA ARG A 40 3.90 -18.23 1.86
C ARG A 40 2.92 -18.26 3.04
N PRO A 41 2.34 -19.40 3.44
CA PRO A 41 1.35 -19.42 4.52
C PRO A 41 1.94 -18.92 5.85
N GLU A 42 3.17 -19.34 6.15
CA GLU A 42 3.89 -18.90 7.33
C GLU A 42 4.23 -17.41 7.28
N GLY A 43 4.70 -16.90 6.14
CA GLY A 43 5.01 -15.47 5.95
C GLY A 43 3.78 -14.58 6.13
N TYR A 44 2.61 -15.01 5.65
CA TYR A 44 1.34 -14.30 5.89
C TYR A 44 0.95 -14.32 7.36
N ARG A 45 1.06 -15.47 8.04
CA ARG A 45 0.78 -15.61 9.48
C ARG A 45 1.69 -14.69 10.30
N LEU A 46 2.99 -14.73 10.05
CA LEU A 46 3.99 -13.89 10.68
C LEU A 46 3.68 -12.40 10.49
N THR A 47 3.43 -11.98 9.25
CA THR A 47 3.10 -10.57 8.94
C THR A 47 1.86 -10.09 9.68
N ARG A 48 0.83 -10.95 9.81
CA ARG A 48 -0.40 -10.65 10.55
C ARG A 48 -0.12 -10.49 12.04
N GLN A 49 0.59 -11.43 12.65
CA GLN A 49 0.92 -11.38 14.07
C GLN A 49 1.80 -10.16 14.42
N VAL A 50 2.81 -9.85 13.59
CA VAL A 50 3.64 -8.64 13.77
C VAL A 50 2.78 -7.39 13.67
N LYS A 51 1.87 -7.31 12.69
CA LYS A 51 0.94 -6.20 12.56
C LYS A 51 0.12 -6.02 13.84
N ASP A 52 -0.43 -7.09 14.41
CA ASP A 52 -1.26 -7.01 15.61
C ASP A 52 -0.49 -6.49 16.83
N VAL A 53 0.79 -6.86 16.97
CA VAL A 53 1.67 -6.30 18.01
C VAL A 53 1.96 -4.82 17.75
N MET A 54 2.28 -4.46 16.50
CA MET A 54 2.54 -3.07 16.14
C MET A 54 1.32 -2.17 16.37
N LEU A 55 0.10 -2.65 16.09
CA LEU A 55 -1.13 -1.87 16.35
C LEU A 55 -1.29 -1.45 17.81
N LYS A 56 -0.71 -2.20 18.75
CA LYS A 56 -0.80 -1.92 20.19
C LYS A 56 0.31 -0.99 20.69
N LEU A 57 1.51 -1.09 20.09
CA LEU A 57 2.73 -0.52 20.68
C LEU A 57 3.41 0.54 19.80
N PHE A 58 3.14 0.55 18.50
CA PHE A 58 3.77 1.44 17.53
C PHE A 58 2.93 2.69 17.29
N ASP A 59 3.56 3.86 17.36
CA ASP A 59 2.91 5.14 17.05
C ASP A 59 2.92 5.39 15.54
N PHE A 60 1.84 5.00 14.86
CA PHE A 60 1.70 5.19 13.42
C PHE A 60 1.51 6.66 12.98
N THR A 61 1.37 7.61 13.91
CA THR A 61 1.28 9.04 13.55
C THR A 61 2.64 9.64 13.21
N LYS A 62 3.72 9.01 13.69
CA LYS A 62 5.10 9.46 13.48
C LYS A 62 5.76 8.72 12.32
N LEU A 63 6.64 9.43 11.62
CA LEU A 63 7.53 8.84 10.63
C LEU A 63 8.41 7.76 11.28
N TRP A 64 8.75 6.71 10.54
CA TRP A 64 9.60 5.62 11.02
C TRP A 64 10.92 6.12 11.60
N GLU A 65 11.58 7.06 10.91
CA GLU A 65 12.86 7.65 11.30
C GLU A 65 12.73 8.53 12.56
N LYS A 66 11.51 8.97 12.87
CA LYS A 66 11.19 9.80 14.05
C LYS A 66 10.70 8.97 15.23
N GLN A 67 10.71 7.64 15.14
CA GLN A 67 10.35 6.77 16.25
C GLN A 67 11.44 6.79 17.33
N SER A 68 11.04 6.72 18.59
CA SER A 68 11.98 6.60 19.70
C SER A 68 12.71 5.25 19.63
N LEU A 69 14.04 5.27 19.68
CA LEU A 69 14.88 4.07 19.71
C LEU A 69 14.49 3.12 20.85
N GLY A 70 14.19 3.66 22.04
CA GLY A 70 13.75 2.86 23.19
C GLY A 70 12.45 2.11 22.91
N ARG A 71 11.44 2.79 22.31
CA ARG A 71 10.17 2.16 21.94
C ARG A 71 10.34 1.12 20.85
N MET A 72 11.22 1.38 19.88
CA MET A 72 11.54 0.42 18.81
C MET A 72 12.21 -0.85 19.37
N ARG A 73 13.10 -0.71 20.36
CA ARG A 73 13.71 -1.87 21.05
C ARG A 73 12.66 -2.68 21.80
N VAL A 74 11.78 -2.03 22.56
CA VAL A 74 10.69 -2.71 23.29
C VAL A 74 9.75 -3.44 22.32
N LEU A 75 9.38 -2.80 21.22
CA LEU A 75 8.54 -3.41 20.19
C LEU A 75 9.20 -4.64 19.56
N ARG A 76 10.48 -4.53 19.17
CA ARG A 76 11.24 -5.67 18.62
C ARG A 76 11.31 -6.82 19.60
N LYS A 77 11.66 -6.55 20.85
CA LYS A 77 11.70 -7.55 21.94
C LYS A 77 10.35 -8.23 22.11
N THR A 78 9.26 -7.44 22.15
CA THR A 78 7.90 -7.98 22.28
C THR A 78 7.51 -8.88 21.11
N ILE A 79 7.89 -8.52 19.89
CA ILE A 79 7.63 -9.33 18.69
C ILE A 79 8.35 -10.69 18.81
N ILE A 80 9.63 -10.67 19.19
CA ILE A 80 10.44 -11.88 19.33
C ILE A 80 9.87 -12.80 20.43
N GLU A 81 9.43 -12.23 21.55
CA GLU A 81 8.93 -13.01 22.69
C GLU A 81 7.50 -13.54 22.50
N LYS A 82 6.62 -12.79 21.84
CA LYS A 82 5.18 -13.12 21.78
C LYS A 82 4.76 -13.89 20.54
N ILE A 83 5.54 -13.85 19.46
CA ILE A 83 5.17 -14.50 18.21
C ILE A 83 5.88 -15.86 18.14
N PRO A 84 5.14 -16.98 18.05
CA PRO A 84 5.73 -18.31 17.95
C PRO A 84 6.29 -18.53 16.55
N PHE A 85 7.49 -17.99 16.32
CA PHE A 85 8.23 -18.06 15.06
C PHE A 85 9.73 -18.17 15.36
N HIS A 86 10.45 -18.93 14.55
CA HIS A 86 11.88 -19.19 14.71
C HIS A 86 12.73 -17.99 14.27
N PHE A 87 12.71 -16.90 15.04
CA PHE A 87 13.50 -15.69 14.71
C PHE A 87 15.01 -15.91 14.85
N GLU A 88 15.42 -16.82 15.71
CA GLU A 88 16.80 -17.22 15.98
C GLU A 88 17.54 -17.78 14.77
N LYS A 89 16.81 -18.18 13.71
CA LYS A 89 17.43 -18.60 12.45
C LYS A 89 18.00 -17.43 11.65
N TYR A 90 17.71 -16.18 12.02
CA TYR A 90 18.20 -14.99 11.30
C TYR A 90 19.21 -14.23 12.14
N GLU A 91 20.32 -13.85 11.52
CA GLU A 91 21.36 -13.05 12.16
C GLU A 91 20.79 -11.76 12.77
N ASP A 92 21.13 -11.48 14.01
CA ASP A 92 20.59 -10.35 14.77
C ASP A 92 19.06 -10.24 14.76
N PHE A 93 18.28 -11.25 14.37
CA PHE A 93 16.83 -11.14 14.17
C PHE A 93 16.43 -10.09 13.10
N TRP A 94 17.25 -9.85 12.06
CA TRP A 94 17.04 -8.79 11.06
C TRP A 94 15.68 -8.87 10.33
N ILE A 95 15.10 -10.06 10.23
CA ILE A 95 13.77 -10.27 9.66
C ILE A 95 12.68 -9.44 10.36
N VAL A 96 12.78 -9.26 11.68
CA VAL A 96 11.79 -8.52 12.46
C VAL A 96 11.69 -7.09 11.93
N ASP A 97 12.83 -6.46 11.65
CA ASP A 97 12.90 -5.12 11.09
C ASP A 97 12.26 -5.05 9.69
N VAL A 98 12.45 -6.08 8.86
CA VAL A 98 11.84 -6.18 7.53
C VAL A 98 10.33 -6.22 7.62
N ILE A 99 9.79 -7.15 8.40
CA ILE A 99 8.34 -7.32 8.52
C ILE A 99 7.72 -6.06 9.15
N MET A 100 8.33 -5.51 10.20
CA MET A 100 7.87 -4.27 10.82
C MET A 100 7.83 -3.10 9.84
N ARG A 101 8.93 -2.84 9.10
CA ARG A 101 8.98 -1.76 8.11
C ARG A 101 7.95 -1.95 7.00
N ARG A 102 7.74 -3.19 6.56
CA ARG A 102 6.78 -3.53 5.51
C ARG A 102 5.34 -3.32 5.97
N VAL A 103 5.01 -3.70 7.21
CA VAL A 103 3.71 -3.39 7.84
C VAL A 103 3.51 -1.87 7.94
N TYR A 104 4.52 -1.15 8.45
CA TYR A 104 4.48 0.32 8.56
C TYR A 104 4.27 0.99 7.20
N ASN A 105 5.04 0.60 6.18
CA ASN A 105 4.95 1.22 4.86
C ASN A 105 3.59 0.95 4.21
N ARG A 106 3.08 -0.29 4.30
CA ARG A 106 1.72 -0.60 3.83
C ARG A 106 0.66 0.24 4.53
N ARG A 107 0.75 0.39 5.86
CA ARG A 107 -0.19 1.20 6.63
C ARG A 107 -0.07 2.69 6.31
N ASN A 108 1.13 3.22 6.07
CA ASN A 108 1.28 4.62 5.67
C ASN A 108 0.74 4.89 4.28
N VAL A 109 0.92 3.96 3.35
CA VAL A 109 0.26 4.04 2.03
C VAL A 109 -1.26 4.07 2.21
N LEU A 110 -1.81 3.18 3.05
CA LEU A 110 -3.23 3.16 3.39
C LEU A 110 -3.72 4.44 4.08
N ALA A 111 -3.00 4.93 5.09
CA ALA A 111 -3.38 6.11 5.88
C ALA A 111 -3.28 7.39 5.06
N ARG A 112 -2.23 7.54 4.23
CA ARG A 112 -2.13 8.66 3.28
C ARG A 112 -3.25 8.60 2.25
N ALA A 113 -3.61 7.41 1.77
CA ALA A 113 -4.76 7.23 0.88
C ALA A 113 -6.11 7.50 1.58
N GLN A 114 -6.23 7.23 2.88
CA GLN A 114 -7.44 7.51 3.68
C GLN A 114 -7.58 8.98 4.06
N MET A 115 -6.50 9.67 4.49
CA MET A 115 -6.54 11.11 4.82
C MET A 115 -7.04 11.94 3.65
N VAL A 116 -6.52 11.60 2.48
CA VAL A 116 -6.97 12.01 1.18
C VAL A 116 -8.49 11.85 0.95
N TYR A 117 -9.07 10.72 1.39
CA TYR A 117 -10.46 10.35 1.18
C TYR A 117 -11.37 11.06 2.18
N THR A 118 -10.92 11.21 3.43
CA THR A 118 -11.66 11.90 4.49
C THR A 118 -11.67 13.42 4.27
N GLN A 119 -10.59 14.01 3.74
CA GLN A 119 -10.56 15.43 3.34
C GLN A 119 -11.51 15.75 2.18
N THR A 120 -11.76 14.78 1.29
CA THR A 120 -12.76 14.92 0.21
C THR A 120 -14.19 14.77 0.70
N LYS A 121 -14.42 14.03 1.80
CA LYS A 121 -15.75 13.82 2.38
C LYS A 121 -16.18 14.95 3.33
N THR A 122 -15.27 15.47 4.15
CA THR A 122 -15.55 16.58 5.10
C THR A 122 -15.78 17.92 4.41
N LYS A 123 -15.25 18.13 3.19
CA LYS A 123 -15.59 19.32 2.38
C LYS A 123 -16.96 19.24 1.70
N ARG A 124 -17.67 18.10 1.75
CA ARG A 124 -19.01 17.94 1.18
C ARG A 124 -20.16 18.11 2.18
N SER A 125 -19.89 18.18 3.48
CA SER A 125 -20.91 18.35 4.53
C SER A 125 -20.75 19.70 5.25
N GLY A 126 -21.17 20.78 4.61
CA GLY A 126 -21.09 22.12 5.18
C GLY A 126 -21.75 23.18 4.32
N GLY A 127 -23.00 22.96 3.94
CA GLY A 127 -23.81 23.98 3.29
C GLY A 127 -24.65 24.75 4.29
N ARG A 128 -24.28 26.02 4.60
CA ARG A 128 -25.07 27.25 4.34
C ARG A 128 -24.63 28.45 5.18
N SER A 129 -24.65 29.60 4.50
CA SER A 129 -24.87 30.99 4.94
C SER A 129 -23.69 31.85 5.45
N LYS A 130 -23.26 32.73 4.52
CA LYS A 130 -22.99 34.19 4.63
C LYS A 130 -22.36 34.71 5.95
N THR A 131 -21.14 35.26 5.88
CA THR A 131 -20.83 36.71 5.69
C THR A 131 -19.34 36.97 6.00
N GLN A 132 -18.70 37.82 5.17
CA GLN A 132 -17.43 38.57 5.31
C GLN A 132 -16.42 38.14 6.40
N SER A 133 -15.13 37.91 6.11
CA SER A 133 -14.17 38.93 5.67
C SER A 133 -12.77 38.28 5.44
N LYS A 134 -11.96 38.88 4.56
CA LYS A 134 -10.56 38.54 4.22
C LYS A 134 -9.64 38.59 5.47
N PRO A 135 -8.50 37.85 5.56
CA PRO A 135 -7.39 37.98 4.59
C PRO A 135 -6.56 36.72 4.23
N VAL A 136 -6.05 36.75 2.99
CA VAL A 136 -4.84 36.09 2.46
C VAL A 136 -4.65 34.62 2.84
N SER A 137 -5.27 33.71 2.07
CA SER A 137 -4.92 32.29 2.07
C SER A 137 -4.10 31.97 0.84
N ARG A 138 -2.89 31.42 1.04
CA ARG A 138 -2.06 30.80 0.00
C ARG A 138 -2.94 29.89 -0.85
N GLU A 139 -3.09 30.23 -2.12
CA GLU A 139 -3.73 29.41 -3.14
C GLU A 139 -2.92 28.11 -3.31
N LEU A 140 -3.31 27.08 -2.56
CA LEU A 140 -2.98 25.70 -2.93
C LEU A 140 -3.95 25.32 -4.04
N SER A 141 -3.52 25.62 -5.27
CA SER A 141 -4.15 25.14 -6.48
C SER A 141 -4.39 23.62 -6.38
N PRO A 142 -5.60 23.12 -6.68
CA PRO A 142 -5.90 21.70 -6.64
C PRO A 142 -5.01 20.96 -7.64
N SER A 143 -4.37 19.88 -7.21
CA SER A 143 -3.61 19.03 -8.13
C SER A 143 -4.60 18.31 -9.07
N PRO A 144 -4.57 18.58 -10.39
CA PRO A 144 -5.56 18.08 -11.36
C PRO A 144 -5.60 16.54 -11.50
N GLY A 145 -4.61 15.84 -10.92
CA GLY A 145 -4.35 14.39 -10.94
C GLY A 145 -5.47 13.43 -10.53
N ARG A 146 -6.26 13.84 -9.54
CA ARG A 146 -7.05 12.90 -8.73
C ARG A 146 -8.49 12.76 -9.19
N ASP A 147 -9.01 13.83 -9.77
CA ASP A 147 -10.42 13.93 -10.15
C ASP A 147 -10.74 13.02 -11.35
N ARG A 148 -9.75 12.80 -12.23
CA ARG A 148 -9.87 11.95 -13.42
C ARG A 148 -10.06 10.47 -13.10
N LEU A 149 -9.24 9.89 -12.22
CA LEU A 149 -9.37 8.48 -11.84
C LEU A 149 -10.68 8.21 -11.09
N LEU A 150 -11.10 9.13 -10.21
CA LEU A 150 -12.38 9.00 -9.51
C LEU A 150 -13.57 9.09 -10.47
N LYS A 151 -13.53 10.05 -11.40
CA LYS A 151 -14.54 10.21 -12.44
C LYS A 151 -14.62 8.97 -13.32
N PHE A 152 -13.47 8.41 -13.72
CA PHE A 152 -13.39 7.14 -14.44
C PHE A 152 -14.12 6.00 -13.71
N LEU A 153 -13.90 5.83 -12.41
CA LEU A 153 -14.54 4.76 -11.64
C LEU A 153 -16.06 4.95 -11.48
N SER A 154 -16.52 6.20 -11.49
CA SER A 154 -17.95 6.51 -11.48
C SER A 154 -18.65 6.29 -12.83
N LEU A 155 -17.89 6.23 -13.94
CA LEU A 155 -18.44 5.92 -15.27
C LEU A 155 -18.74 4.43 -15.45
N ALA A 156 -18.16 3.55 -14.63
CA ALA A 156 -18.52 2.15 -14.62
C ALA A 156 -19.97 1.97 -14.11
N GLN A 157 -20.72 1.06 -14.73
CA GLN A 157 -22.01 0.60 -14.24
C GLN A 157 -21.94 -0.90 -13.91
N PRO A 158 -22.05 -1.29 -12.63
CA PRO A 158 -22.25 -0.43 -11.45
C PRO A 158 -21.00 0.42 -11.10
N PRO A 159 -21.16 1.55 -10.37
CA PRO A 159 -20.04 2.38 -9.96
C PRO A 159 -18.98 1.61 -9.17
N ALA A 160 -17.73 1.68 -9.64
CA ALA A 160 -16.64 0.87 -9.13
C ALA A 160 -15.71 1.67 -8.20
N THR A 161 -16.22 2.70 -7.54
CA THR A 161 -15.41 3.63 -6.71
C THR A 161 -14.73 2.96 -5.53
N HIS A 162 -15.23 1.81 -5.07
CA HIS A 162 -14.60 1.01 -4.02
C HIS A 162 -13.24 0.43 -4.44
N LEU A 163 -12.98 0.32 -5.76
CA LEU A 163 -11.72 -0.17 -6.32
C LEU A 163 -10.62 0.89 -6.41
N LEU A 164 -10.94 2.16 -6.11
CA LEU A 164 -10.00 3.28 -6.19
C LEU A 164 -8.70 2.98 -5.45
N PHE A 165 -8.82 2.49 -4.22
CA PHE A 165 -7.65 2.22 -3.39
C PHE A 165 -6.74 1.17 -4.02
N ARG A 166 -7.35 0.15 -4.65
CA ARG A 166 -6.62 -0.93 -5.28
C ARG A 166 -5.86 -0.44 -6.51
N LEU A 167 -6.49 0.34 -7.37
CA LEU A 167 -5.86 0.93 -8.56
C LEU A 167 -4.72 1.92 -8.21
N VAL A 168 -4.88 2.69 -7.15
CA VAL A 168 -3.79 3.57 -6.65
C VAL A 168 -2.62 2.75 -6.12
N SER A 169 -2.91 1.63 -5.44
CA SER A 169 -1.87 0.73 -4.91
C SER A 169 -1.07 0.03 -6.01
N THR A 170 -1.65 -0.19 -7.18
CA THR A 170 -1.02 -0.85 -8.33
C THR A 170 -0.29 0.09 -9.27
N GLY A 171 -0.39 1.41 -9.06
CA GLY A 171 0.43 2.40 -9.77
C GLY A 171 -0.33 3.57 -10.38
N LEU A 172 -1.67 3.55 -10.43
CA LEU A 172 -2.48 4.65 -10.95
C LEU A 172 -2.62 5.77 -9.91
N ARG A 173 -1.55 6.54 -9.71
CA ARG A 173 -1.40 7.50 -8.61
C ARG A 173 -1.71 8.96 -8.98
N GLY A 174 -1.66 9.30 -10.27
CA GLY A 174 -1.94 10.65 -10.77
C GLY A 174 -2.29 10.67 -12.25
N ASP A 175 -2.43 11.87 -12.81
CA ASP A 175 -2.88 12.07 -14.20
C ASP A 175 -1.93 11.45 -15.23
N ARG A 176 -0.62 11.50 -14.97
CA ARG A 176 0.37 10.95 -15.90
C ARG A 176 0.21 9.43 -16.01
N GLU A 177 0.17 8.74 -14.88
CA GLU A 177 0.01 7.28 -14.85
C GLU A 177 -1.38 6.87 -15.34
N PHE A 178 -2.40 7.68 -15.04
CA PHE A 178 -3.75 7.45 -15.55
C PHE A 178 -3.83 7.62 -17.07
N GLN A 179 -3.23 8.68 -17.63
CA GLN A 179 -3.19 8.90 -19.08
C GLN A 179 -2.41 7.78 -19.78
N GLN A 180 -1.27 7.36 -19.22
CA GLN A 180 -0.53 6.19 -19.71
C GLN A 180 -1.41 4.94 -19.72
N PHE A 181 -2.21 4.71 -18.67
CA PHE A 181 -3.17 3.62 -18.65
C PHE A 181 -4.23 3.74 -19.75
N ILE A 182 -4.81 4.92 -19.98
CA ILE A 182 -5.78 5.14 -21.07
C ILE A 182 -5.15 4.88 -22.45
N ASP A 183 -3.91 5.29 -22.63
CA ASP A 183 -3.21 5.20 -23.92
C ASP A 183 -2.80 3.76 -24.28
N MET A 184 -2.69 2.87 -23.28
CA MET A 184 -2.41 1.43 -23.50
C MET A 184 -3.40 0.77 -24.46
N ALA A 185 -2.93 -0.26 -25.18
CA ALA A 185 -3.77 -1.11 -26.00
C ALA A 185 -4.86 -1.78 -25.16
N SER A 186 -6.06 -1.97 -25.73
CA SER A 186 -7.25 -2.48 -25.02
C SER A 186 -6.97 -3.79 -24.26
N ARG A 187 -6.37 -4.77 -24.94
CA ARG A 187 -5.96 -6.06 -24.35
C ARG A 187 -4.96 -5.92 -23.19
N VAL A 188 -4.12 -4.88 -23.22
CA VAL A 188 -3.12 -4.62 -22.15
C VAL A 188 -3.80 -3.99 -20.94
N ARG A 189 -4.73 -3.03 -21.14
CA ARG A 189 -5.56 -2.46 -20.07
C ARG A 189 -6.38 -3.52 -19.36
N GLU A 190 -7.02 -4.41 -20.12
CA GLU A 190 -7.83 -5.49 -19.58
C GLU A 190 -6.99 -6.41 -18.68
N LYS A 191 -5.84 -6.90 -19.16
CA LYS A 191 -4.91 -7.71 -18.36
C LYS A 191 -4.41 -6.98 -17.12
N PHE A 192 -4.11 -5.69 -17.23
CA PHE A 192 -3.72 -4.86 -16.09
C PHE A 192 -4.84 -4.81 -15.04
N LEU A 193 -6.10 -4.59 -15.44
CA LEU A 193 -7.23 -4.53 -14.54
C LEU A 193 -7.48 -5.89 -13.86
N TYR A 194 -7.43 -6.99 -14.60
CA TYR A 194 -7.53 -8.33 -14.02
C TYR A 194 -6.43 -8.58 -12.98
N ALA A 195 -5.18 -8.29 -13.30
CA ALA A 195 -4.07 -8.48 -12.37
C ALA A 195 -4.16 -7.53 -11.15
N ALA A 196 -4.60 -6.29 -11.37
CA ALA A 196 -4.73 -5.29 -10.32
C ALA A 196 -5.87 -5.59 -9.34
N LEU A 197 -6.98 -6.15 -9.85
CA LEU A 197 -8.27 -6.22 -9.16
C LEU A 197 -8.77 -7.65 -8.90
N GLU A 198 -8.00 -8.69 -9.23
CA GLU A 198 -8.39 -10.12 -9.22
C GLU A 198 -9.23 -10.58 -8.01
N LYS A 199 -8.91 -10.08 -6.81
CA LYS A 199 -9.55 -10.50 -5.55
C LYS A 199 -10.62 -9.53 -5.04
N ASP A 200 -10.69 -8.35 -5.66
CA ASP A 200 -11.42 -7.20 -5.13
C ASP A 200 -12.55 -6.73 -6.06
N ALA A 201 -12.52 -7.12 -7.34
CA ALA A 201 -13.52 -6.75 -8.35
C ALA A 201 -14.21 -7.98 -8.96
N ARG A 202 -15.51 -7.85 -9.22
CA ARG A 202 -16.26 -8.80 -10.01
C ARG A 202 -15.87 -8.67 -11.49
N LYS A 203 -16.03 -9.76 -12.24
CA LYS A 203 -15.78 -9.78 -13.69
C LYS A 203 -16.54 -8.65 -14.43
N CYS A 204 -17.81 -8.43 -14.09
CA CYS A 204 -18.63 -7.37 -14.67
C CYS A 204 -18.11 -5.96 -14.37
N GLU A 205 -17.44 -5.74 -13.24
CA GLU A 205 -16.84 -4.45 -12.89
C GLU A 205 -15.56 -4.20 -13.71
N ILE A 206 -14.76 -5.24 -13.93
CA ILE A 206 -13.58 -5.16 -14.80
C ILE A 206 -14.01 -4.83 -16.23
N GLU A 207 -15.03 -5.53 -16.76
CA GLU A 207 -15.59 -5.24 -18.08
C GLU A 207 -16.15 -3.81 -18.19
N ALA A 208 -16.85 -3.34 -17.15
CA ALA A 208 -17.36 -1.98 -17.10
C ALA A 208 -16.23 -0.93 -17.11
N LEU A 209 -15.12 -1.20 -16.43
CA LEU A 209 -13.94 -0.33 -16.42
C LEU A 209 -13.20 -0.32 -17.77
N VAL A 210 -13.12 -1.47 -18.44
CA VAL A 210 -12.57 -1.53 -19.81
C VAL A 210 -13.40 -0.65 -20.74
N ARG A 211 -14.74 -0.80 -20.71
CA ARG A 211 -15.65 0.04 -21.51
C ARG A 211 -15.51 1.53 -21.20
N ALA A 212 -15.46 1.90 -19.92
CA ALA A 212 -15.27 3.28 -19.49
C ALA A 212 -13.94 3.86 -20.00
N ALA A 213 -12.87 3.06 -20.02
CA ALA A 213 -11.57 3.50 -20.52
C ALA A 213 -11.59 3.72 -22.04
N GLU A 214 -12.30 2.88 -22.80
CA GLU A 214 -12.48 3.10 -24.25
C GLU A 214 -13.31 4.36 -24.55
N THR A 215 -14.35 4.62 -23.76
CA THR A 215 -15.13 5.86 -23.88
C THR A 215 -14.27 7.09 -23.64
N ILE A 216 -13.41 7.07 -22.61
CA ILE A 216 -12.48 8.17 -22.34
C ILE A 216 -11.47 8.33 -23.47
N LYS A 217 -10.95 7.23 -24.03
CA LYS A 217 -9.97 7.28 -25.12
C LYS A 217 -10.56 7.85 -26.41
N SER A 218 -11.80 7.48 -26.72
CA SER A 218 -12.48 7.89 -27.96
C SER A 218 -13.12 9.29 -27.90
N LYS A 219 -13.65 9.68 -26.74
CA LYS A 219 -14.46 10.89 -26.59
C LYS A 219 -13.91 11.90 -25.57
N GLY A 220 -12.80 11.58 -24.91
CA GLY A 220 -12.24 12.38 -23.84
C GLY A 220 -13.06 12.34 -22.54
N PHE A 221 -12.60 13.06 -21.52
CA PHE A 221 -13.23 13.10 -20.19
C PHE A 221 -14.50 13.95 -20.10
N ASN A 222 -14.88 14.64 -21.19
CA ASN A 222 -16.00 15.57 -21.22
C ASN A 222 -17.35 14.92 -21.54
N VAL A 223 -17.42 13.59 -21.60
CA VAL A 223 -18.69 12.88 -21.79
C VAL A 223 -19.38 12.72 -20.43
N VAL A 224 -20.21 13.70 -20.10
CA VAL A 224 -21.47 13.54 -19.37
C VAL A 224 -22.52 14.29 -20.18
#